data_AF-A0A831WUN4-F1
#
_entry.id   AF-A0A831WUN4-F1
#
_cell.length_a   1.000
_cell.length_b   1.000
_cell.length_c   1.000
_cell.angle_alpha   90.00
_cell.angle_beta   90.00
_cell.angle_gamma   90.00
#
_symmetry.space_group_name_H-M   'P 1'
#
loop_
_entity.id
_entity.type
_entity.pdbx_description
1 polymer ?
#
loop_
_entity_poly.entity_id
_entity_poly.type
_entity_poly.pdbx_seq_one_letter_code
_entity_poly.pdbx_strand_id
1 'polypeptide(L)'
;MNDYLHPLVGQAYEVLHTGTPLTYELACGLSGLQGEAVADLLSLANKVRNRYACLEDGTVHSCSILNARSGLCAENCRFCAQSLHNEAGVEQYGLMKREQVFEAAGRVYAQGIRHFGIVTSGYGYRKITPEFERITGLIRDLKEEYPGLNVCASLGVLGPETAAALARAGIAHYNINIQVSPGRYHDLIADSHPVSDRIDTVRLLQKYGVEVCCGGILGVGESMMDRVDMIFELQRLDVAVIPLNVLVPVDGTPLEGSGAVAVSDIVKTFALCRLAHPCKIIKFAAGRETVMKDFQGLLMLSGANGFLTGGYLTTRGRDIADDQAFIEQLRHFGGGNS
;
A
#
# COMPACT_ATOMS: atom_id res chain seq x y z
N MET A 1 32.73 7.12 -16.16
CA MET A 1 31.26 7.11 -16.06
C MET A 1 30.73 7.41 -17.44
N ASN A 2 29.69 6.71 -17.91
CA ASN A 2 29.14 6.90 -19.25
C ASN A 2 28.67 8.36 -19.39
N ASP A 3 29.12 9.10 -20.41
CA ASP A 3 28.80 10.53 -20.61
C ASP A 3 27.28 10.81 -20.78
N TYR A 4 26.48 9.75 -20.92
CA TYR A 4 25.05 9.77 -21.14
C TYR A 4 24.19 9.53 -19.88
N LEU A 5 24.78 9.13 -18.75
CA LEU A 5 24.03 8.86 -17.52
C LEU A 5 24.12 10.03 -16.56
N HIS A 6 22.97 10.51 -16.07
CA HIS A 6 22.93 11.59 -15.08
C HIS A 6 23.78 11.21 -13.84
N PRO A 7 24.67 12.09 -13.34
CA PRO A 7 25.61 11.74 -12.26
C PRO A 7 24.94 11.17 -11.00
N LEU A 8 23.79 11.74 -10.59
CA LEU A 8 23.03 11.23 -9.44
C LEU A 8 22.50 9.81 -9.66
N VAL A 9 22.05 9.47 -10.88
CA VAL A 9 21.63 8.11 -11.20
C VAL A 9 22.84 7.19 -11.17
N GLY A 10 23.99 7.63 -11.69
CA GLY A 10 25.26 6.92 -11.60
C GLY A 10 25.68 6.59 -10.16
N GLN A 11 25.50 7.52 -9.22
CA GLN A 11 25.73 7.25 -7.79
C GLN A 11 24.73 6.24 -7.22
N ALA A 12 23.47 6.30 -7.64
CA ALA A 12 22.41 5.41 -7.16
C ALA A 12 22.59 3.94 -7.60
N TYR A 13 23.43 3.66 -8.61
CA TYR A 13 23.80 2.29 -8.98
C TYR A 13 24.47 1.52 -7.84
N GLU A 14 25.00 2.20 -6.82
CA GLU A 14 25.53 1.55 -5.62
C GLU A 14 24.49 0.67 -4.93
N VAL A 15 23.21 1.07 -4.96
CA VAL A 15 22.09 0.25 -4.45
C VAL A 15 21.99 -1.07 -5.20
N LEU A 16 22.17 -1.06 -6.53
CA LEU A 16 22.15 -2.28 -7.34
C LEU A 16 23.36 -3.18 -7.09
N HIS A 17 24.52 -2.61 -6.82
CA HIS A 17 25.75 -3.37 -6.60
C HIS A 17 25.81 -4.00 -5.20
N THR A 18 25.34 -3.26 -4.18
CA THR A 18 25.54 -3.64 -2.77
C THR A 18 24.26 -4.07 -2.06
N GLY A 19 23.09 -3.65 -2.54
CA GLY A 19 21.83 -3.80 -1.81
C GLY A 19 21.69 -2.81 -0.64
N THR A 20 22.68 -1.95 -0.40
CA THR A 20 22.59 -0.89 0.60
C THR A 20 21.53 0.12 0.18
N PRO A 21 20.57 0.46 1.05
CA PRO A 21 19.53 1.43 0.74
C PRO A 21 20.07 2.80 0.31
N LEU A 22 19.33 3.45 -0.58
CA LEU A 22 19.56 4.84 -0.99
C LEU A 22 19.59 5.79 0.21
N THR A 23 20.53 6.73 0.23
CA THR A 23 20.61 7.76 1.26
C THR A 23 19.56 8.86 1.04
N TYR A 24 19.16 9.52 2.12
CA TYR A 24 18.19 10.63 2.07
C TYR A 24 18.65 11.74 1.14
N GLU A 25 19.90 12.19 1.27
CA GLU A 25 20.47 13.25 0.44
C GLU A 25 20.42 12.93 -1.06
N LEU A 26 20.78 11.69 -1.43
CA LEU A 26 20.74 11.27 -2.83
C LEU A 26 19.29 11.15 -3.33
N ALA A 27 18.36 10.68 -2.49
CA ALA A 27 16.94 10.65 -2.81
C ALA A 27 16.36 12.06 -3.08
N CYS A 28 16.75 13.05 -2.28
CA CYS A 28 16.38 14.46 -2.49
C CYS A 28 16.85 14.94 -3.87
N GLY A 29 18.12 14.69 -4.22
CA GLY A 29 18.66 15.07 -5.53
C GLY A 29 17.95 14.35 -6.69
N LEU A 30 17.73 13.04 -6.57
CA LEU A 30 17.03 12.24 -7.58
C LEU A 30 15.56 12.66 -7.77
N SER A 31 14.91 13.18 -6.73
CA SER A 31 13.52 13.63 -6.78
C SER A 31 13.30 14.79 -7.76
N GLY A 32 14.33 15.62 -7.95
CA GLY A 32 14.33 16.76 -8.87
C GLY A 32 14.58 16.40 -10.34
N LEU A 33 14.87 15.12 -10.65
CA LEU A 33 15.14 14.71 -12.04
C LEU A 33 13.92 14.89 -12.96
N GLN A 34 14.22 15.23 -14.21
CA GLN A 34 13.27 15.46 -15.29
C GLN A 34 13.81 14.85 -16.59
N GLY A 35 12.93 14.69 -17.59
CA GLY A 35 13.32 14.21 -18.92
C GLY A 35 13.89 12.79 -18.92
N GLU A 36 14.90 12.54 -19.76
CA GLU A 36 15.48 11.21 -19.97
C GLU A 36 16.08 10.58 -18.70
N ALA A 37 16.60 11.39 -17.78
CA ALA A 37 17.17 10.91 -16.52
C ALA A 37 16.13 10.18 -15.65
N VAL A 38 14.84 10.48 -15.82
CA VAL A 38 13.76 9.73 -15.15
C VAL A 38 13.73 8.30 -15.66
N ALA A 39 13.82 8.07 -16.97
CA ALA A 39 13.79 6.74 -17.55
C ALA A 39 14.98 5.88 -17.07
N ASP A 40 16.16 6.47 -16.94
CA ASP A 40 17.34 5.80 -16.37
C ASP A 40 17.11 5.40 -14.91
N LEU A 41 16.50 6.28 -14.11
CA LEU A 41 16.13 5.99 -12.73
C LEU A 41 15.12 4.84 -12.63
N LEU A 42 14.11 4.79 -13.51
CA LEU A 42 13.13 3.68 -13.52
C LEU A 42 13.81 2.36 -13.89
N SER A 43 14.69 2.39 -14.90
CA SER A 43 15.49 1.22 -15.31
C SER A 43 16.38 0.71 -14.18
N LEU A 44 17.02 1.60 -13.42
CA LEU A 44 17.78 1.23 -12.23
C LEU A 44 16.88 0.60 -11.15
N ALA A 45 15.75 1.21 -10.83
CA ALA A 45 14.80 0.66 -9.84
C ALA A 45 14.27 -0.72 -10.25
N ASN A 46 14.02 -0.94 -11.54
CA ASN A 46 13.68 -2.26 -12.09
C ASN A 46 14.76 -3.30 -11.79
N LYS A 47 16.03 -2.99 -12.10
CA LYS A 47 17.17 -3.89 -11.86
C LYS A 47 17.32 -4.21 -10.37
N VAL A 48 17.19 -3.21 -9.50
CA VAL A 48 17.25 -3.39 -8.04
C VAL A 48 16.13 -4.31 -7.57
N ARG A 49 14.90 -4.09 -8.03
CA ARG A 49 13.76 -4.96 -7.73
C ARG A 49 14.01 -6.40 -8.19
N ASN A 50 14.48 -6.59 -9.42
CA ASN A 50 14.77 -7.93 -9.96
C ASN A 50 15.87 -8.65 -9.16
N ARG A 51 16.86 -7.92 -8.63
CA ARG A 51 17.97 -8.51 -7.88
C ARG A 51 17.66 -8.78 -6.40
N TYR A 52 16.91 -7.91 -5.75
CA TYR A 52 16.75 -7.91 -4.29
C TYR A 52 15.33 -8.18 -3.78
N ALA A 53 14.32 -8.08 -4.65
CA ALA A 53 12.91 -8.22 -4.27
C ALA A 53 12.09 -9.01 -5.30
N CYS A 54 12.74 -9.92 -6.03
CA CYS A 54 12.04 -10.92 -6.83
C CYS A 54 11.36 -11.92 -5.89
N LEU A 55 10.08 -12.20 -6.12
CA LEU A 55 9.39 -13.27 -5.41
C LEU A 55 9.77 -14.62 -6.05
N GLU A 56 9.66 -15.70 -5.28
CA GLU A 56 9.80 -17.06 -5.81
C GLU A 56 8.95 -17.20 -7.07
N ASP A 57 9.47 -17.85 -8.13
CA ASP A 57 8.85 -18.03 -9.45
C ASP A 57 8.59 -16.77 -10.32
N GLY A 58 9.01 -15.58 -9.88
CA GLY A 58 8.76 -14.34 -10.60
C GLY A 58 7.32 -13.83 -10.46
N THR A 59 6.57 -14.33 -9.49
CA THR A 59 5.24 -13.83 -9.13
C THR A 59 5.25 -12.39 -8.61
N VAL A 60 4.06 -11.83 -8.56
CA VAL A 60 3.77 -10.50 -7.99
C VAL A 60 2.98 -10.70 -6.69
N HIS A 61 3.26 -9.89 -5.67
CA HIS A 61 2.49 -9.91 -4.43
C HIS A 61 1.11 -9.30 -4.64
N SER A 62 0.12 -10.14 -4.91
CA SER A 62 -1.28 -9.74 -5.10
C SER A 62 -2.09 -9.87 -3.80
N CYS A 63 -2.84 -8.83 -3.43
CA CYS A 63 -3.81 -8.89 -2.34
C CYS A 63 -5.21 -8.54 -2.84
N SER A 64 -6.24 -9.13 -2.23
CA SER A 64 -7.63 -8.66 -2.33
C SER A 64 -8.08 -8.14 -0.96
N ILE A 65 -9.03 -7.22 -0.94
CA ILE A 65 -9.65 -6.72 0.29
C ILE A 65 -11.17 -6.84 0.24
N LEU A 66 -11.78 -6.93 1.41
CA LEU A 66 -13.22 -6.83 1.62
C LEU A 66 -13.50 -5.64 2.54
N ASN A 67 -14.33 -4.72 2.08
CA ASN A 67 -14.89 -3.67 2.92
C ASN A 67 -15.96 -4.28 3.84
N ALA A 68 -15.54 -4.85 4.95
CA ALA A 68 -16.38 -5.61 5.87
C ALA A 68 -17.27 -4.72 6.75
N ARG A 69 -16.97 -3.42 6.84
CA ARG A 69 -17.85 -2.39 7.42
C ARG A 69 -17.61 -1.07 6.69
N SER A 70 -18.67 -0.48 6.18
CA SER A 70 -18.60 0.71 5.32
C SER A 70 -19.32 1.92 5.91
N GLY A 71 -18.71 3.09 5.72
CA GLY A 71 -19.26 4.37 6.14
C GLY A 71 -19.24 4.59 7.65
N LEU A 72 -19.96 5.62 8.12
CA LEU A 72 -20.13 5.93 9.55
C LEU A 72 -18.80 6.16 10.31
N CYS A 73 -17.74 6.56 9.62
CA CYS A 73 -16.46 6.87 10.26
C CYS A 73 -16.51 8.26 10.89
N ALA A 74 -16.27 8.37 12.19
CA ALA A 74 -16.24 9.65 12.91
C ALA A 74 -15.01 10.52 12.60
N GLU A 75 -14.01 10.00 11.87
CA GLU A 75 -12.78 10.70 11.54
C GLU A 75 -12.91 11.55 10.28
N ASN A 76 -12.20 12.68 10.22
CA ASN A 76 -12.34 13.68 9.14
C ASN A 76 -11.25 13.61 8.06
N CYS A 77 -10.84 12.39 7.68
CA CYS A 77 -9.87 12.20 6.61
C CYS A 77 -10.35 12.86 5.30
N ARG A 78 -9.62 13.86 4.81
CA ARG A 78 -9.99 14.73 3.67
C ARG A 78 -10.18 13.98 2.34
N PHE A 79 -9.51 12.85 2.17
CA PHE A 79 -9.62 12.01 0.97
C PHE A 79 -10.72 10.94 1.06
N CYS A 80 -11.30 10.70 2.24
CA CYS A 80 -12.01 9.46 2.53
C CYS A 80 -13.52 9.61 2.33
N ALA A 81 -14.08 8.87 1.37
CA ALA A 81 -15.51 8.83 1.11
C ALA A 81 -16.36 8.21 2.24
N GLN A 82 -15.73 7.55 3.23
CA GLN A 82 -16.45 6.89 4.34
C GLN A 82 -16.55 7.76 5.61
N SER A 83 -15.98 8.97 5.58
CA SER A 83 -16.05 9.94 6.68
C SER A 83 -17.44 10.54 6.81
N LEU A 84 -17.94 10.64 8.04
CA LEU A 84 -19.17 11.37 8.38
C LEU A 84 -19.05 12.90 8.21
N HIS A 85 -17.83 13.41 8.04
CA HIS A 85 -17.58 14.83 7.79
C HIS A 85 -17.64 15.18 6.30
N ASN A 86 -17.81 14.18 5.43
CA ASN A 86 -17.84 14.31 3.98
C ASN A 86 -19.24 13.93 3.46
N GLU A 87 -19.61 14.44 2.28
CA GLU A 87 -20.93 14.25 1.65
C GLU A 87 -20.95 13.12 0.61
N ALA A 88 -19.87 12.34 0.52
CA ALA A 88 -19.70 11.31 -0.49
C ALA A 88 -20.78 10.23 -0.40
N GLY A 89 -21.37 9.88 -1.55
CA GLY A 89 -22.39 8.85 -1.67
C GLY A 89 -21.81 7.43 -1.58
N VAL A 90 -21.65 6.91 -0.36
CA VAL A 90 -21.21 5.53 -0.11
C VAL A 90 -22.28 4.69 0.56
N GLU A 91 -22.33 3.40 0.24
CA GLU A 91 -23.18 2.45 0.95
C GLU A 91 -22.73 2.32 2.41
N GLN A 92 -23.68 2.37 3.35
CA GLN A 92 -23.41 2.31 4.78
C GLN A 92 -23.98 1.02 5.36
N TYR A 93 -23.13 0.24 6.02
CA TYR A 93 -23.53 -1.01 6.65
C TYR A 93 -22.57 -1.37 7.78
N GLY A 94 -23.11 -2.04 8.80
CA GLY A 94 -22.33 -2.57 9.92
C GLY A 94 -21.46 -3.77 9.52
N LEU A 95 -20.76 -4.36 10.48
CA LEU A 95 -19.90 -5.52 10.21
C LEU A 95 -20.68 -6.66 9.51
N MET A 96 -20.22 -7.05 8.32
CA MET A 96 -20.80 -8.10 7.49
C MET A 96 -20.96 -9.42 8.24
N LYS A 97 -21.93 -10.23 7.80
CA LYS A 97 -22.16 -11.57 8.35
C LYS A 97 -21.03 -12.51 7.92
N ARG A 98 -20.79 -13.54 8.74
CA ARG A 98 -19.75 -14.55 8.49
C ARG A 98 -19.86 -15.14 7.09
N GLU A 99 -21.06 -15.52 6.68
CA GLU A 99 -21.32 -16.19 5.41
C GLU A 99 -20.86 -15.33 4.23
N GLN A 100 -21.17 -14.03 4.27
CA GLN A 100 -20.78 -13.09 3.22
C GLN A 100 -19.25 -12.89 3.16
N VAL A 101 -18.59 -12.88 4.32
CA VAL A 101 -17.12 -12.79 4.40
C VAL A 101 -16.47 -14.06 3.82
N PHE A 102 -17.00 -15.23 4.15
CA PHE A 102 -16.50 -16.53 3.67
C PHE A 102 -16.73 -16.69 2.17
N GLU A 103 -17.89 -16.30 1.65
CA GLU A 103 -18.16 -16.29 0.21
C GLU A 103 -17.15 -15.40 -0.54
N ALA A 104 -16.84 -14.21 -0.02
CA ALA A 104 -15.86 -13.32 -0.61
C ALA A 104 -14.44 -13.92 -0.56
N ALA A 105 -14.04 -14.46 0.58
CA ALA A 105 -12.73 -15.11 0.74
C ALA A 105 -12.59 -16.33 -0.17
N GLY A 106 -13.62 -17.16 -0.29
CA GLY A 106 -13.65 -18.34 -1.16
C GLY A 106 -13.49 -17.99 -2.64
N ARG A 107 -14.15 -16.92 -3.12
CA ARG A 107 -13.96 -16.43 -4.50
C ARG A 107 -12.52 -16.02 -4.77
N VAL A 108 -11.93 -15.24 -3.86
CA VAL A 108 -10.54 -14.77 -3.95
C VAL A 108 -9.56 -15.95 -3.92
N TYR A 109 -9.78 -16.90 -3.02
CA TYR A 109 -8.95 -18.08 -2.86
C TYR A 109 -8.98 -19.00 -4.10
N ALA A 110 -10.17 -19.22 -4.66
CA ALA A 110 -10.38 -20.01 -5.88
C ALA A 110 -9.68 -19.42 -7.11
N GLN A 111 -9.47 -18.10 -7.13
CA GLN A 111 -8.77 -17.38 -8.20
C GLN A 111 -7.24 -17.31 -7.97
N GLY A 112 -6.69 -18.10 -7.04
CA GLY A 112 -5.24 -18.16 -6.84
C GLY A 112 -4.66 -17.04 -5.97
N ILE A 113 -5.48 -16.09 -5.51
CA ILE A 113 -5.02 -15.03 -4.62
C ILE A 113 -4.85 -15.61 -3.21
N ARG A 114 -3.73 -15.27 -2.57
CA ARG A 114 -3.35 -15.83 -1.25
C ARG A 114 -3.33 -14.79 -0.13
N HIS A 115 -3.58 -13.51 -0.41
CA HIS A 115 -3.73 -12.48 0.62
C HIS A 115 -5.12 -11.88 0.58
N PHE A 116 -5.86 -11.95 1.70
CA PHE A 116 -7.23 -11.45 1.82
C PHE A 116 -7.38 -10.55 3.04
N GLY A 117 -7.64 -9.25 2.81
CA GLY A 117 -7.74 -8.25 3.86
C GLY A 117 -9.17 -7.95 4.30
N ILE A 118 -9.48 -8.12 5.58
CA ILE A 118 -10.71 -7.62 6.20
C ILE A 118 -10.51 -6.14 6.57
N VAL A 119 -11.31 -5.26 5.98
CA VAL A 119 -11.19 -3.81 6.20
C VAL A 119 -12.45 -3.26 6.83
N THR A 120 -12.30 -2.38 7.83
CA THR A 120 -13.42 -1.68 8.47
C THR A 120 -13.19 -0.18 8.44
N SER A 121 -14.26 0.60 8.20
CA SER A 121 -14.30 2.03 8.47
C SER A 121 -14.08 2.33 9.97
N GLY A 122 -13.80 3.59 10.34
CA GLY A 122 -13.69 4.03 11.74
C GLY A 122 -12.27 4.32 12.20
N TYR A 123 -12.15 4.81 13.44
CA TYR A 123 -10.88 5.21 14.03
C TYR A 123 -9.95 4.03 14.33
N GLY A 124 -10.51 2.94 14.88
CA GLY A 124 -9.70 1.88 15.46
C GLY A 124 -10.39 1.05 16.54
N TYR A 125 -9.67 0.07 17.03
CA TYR A 125 -10.01 -0.72 18.22
C TYR A 125 -8.89 -0.55 19.25
N ARG A 126 -9.02 0.42 20.16
CA ARG A 126 -8.04 0.58 21.26
C ARG A 126 -8.24 -0.42 22.39
N LYS A 127 -9.44 -1.01 22.46
CA LYS A 127 -9.83 -2.02 23.43
C LYS A 127 -10.55 -3.18 22.75
N ILE A 128 -10.56 -4.33 23.40
CA ILE A 128 -11.37 -5.48 22.98
C ILE A 128 -12.84 -5.11 23.11
N THR A 129 -13.58 -5.30 22.02
CA THR A 129 -15.03 -5.11 21.93
C THR A 129 -15.66 -6.37 21.33
N PRO A 130 -16.97 -6.61 21.51
CA PRO A 130 -17.63 -7.75 20.90
C PRO A 130 -17.47 -7.81 19.37
N GLU A 131 -17.44 -6.65 18.70
CA GLU A 131 -17.19 -6.57 17.26
C GLU A 131 -15.75 -6.97 16.91
N PHE A 132 -14.76 -6.51 17.69
CA PHE A 132 -13.36 -6.91 17.51
C PHE A 132 -13.17 -8.43 17.74
N GLU A 133 -13.82 -8.99 18.76
CA GLU A 133 -13.80 -10.43 19.00
C GLU A 133 -14.36 -11.21 17.81
N ARG A 134 -15.48 -10.75 17.23
CA ARG A 134 -16.03 -11.31 15.99
C ARG A 134 -15.02 -11.26 14.84
N ILE A 135 -14.32 -10.15 14.65
CA ILE A 135 -13.29 -10.02 13.61
C ILE A 135 -12.14 -11.01 13.84
N THR A 136 -11.64 -11.15 15.08
CA THR A 136 -10.60 -12.15 15.38
C THR A 136 -11.09 -13.59 15.19
N GLY A 137 -12.38 -13.85 15.44
CA GLY A 137 -13.03 -15.13 15.10
C GLY A 137 -12.99 -15.40 13.60
N LEU A 138 -13.45 -14.45 12.78
CA LEU A 138 -13.39 -14.54 11.32
C LEU A 138 -11.97 -14.82 10.82
N ILE A 139 -10.95 -14.18 11.41
CA ILE A 139 -9.55 -14.43 11.04
C ILE A 139 -9.14 -15.87 11.29
N ARG A 140 -9.44 -16.43 12.48
CA ARG A 140 -9.10 -17.82 12.81
C ARG A 140 -9.83 -18.80 11.88
N ASP A 141 -11.12 -18.58 11.71
CA ASP A 141 -11.98 -19.52 11.01
C ASP A 141 -11.70 -19.52 9.49
N LEU A 142 -11.36 -18.37 8.89
CA LEU A 142 -10.94 -18.29 7.48
C LEU A 142 -9.61 -19.02 7.23
N LYS A 143 -8.68 -18.95 8.18
CA LYS A 143 -7.40 -19.66 8.08
C LYS A 143 -7.57 -21.18 8.17
N GLU A 144 -8.52 -21.63 8.98
CA GLU A 144 -8.87 -23.05 9.10
C GLU A 144 -9.55 -23.56 7.83
N GLU A 145 -10.53 -22.80 7.31
CA GLU A 145 -11.29 -23.16 6.10
C GLU A 145 -10.44 -23.13 4.82
N TYR A 146 -9.50 -22.18 4.71
CA TYR A 146 -8.66 -22.00 3.52
C TYR A 146 -7.16 -22.12 3.87
N PRO A 147 -6.64 -23.34 4.05
CA PRO A 147 -5.21 -23.55 4.32
C PRO A 147 -4.34 -22.96 3.20
N GLY A 148 -3.58 -21.92 3.53
CA GLY A 148 -2.76 -21.16 2.57
C GLY A 148 -3.28 -19.77 2.25
N LEU A 149 -4.43 -19.36 2.79
CA LEU A 149 -4.89 -17.98 2.76
C LEU A 149 -4.25 -17.17 3.90
N ASN A 150 -3.41 -16.21 3.53
CA ASN A 150 -2.89 -15.18 4.42
C ASN A 150 -3.98 -14.15 4.69
N VAL A 151 -4.65 -14.27 5.84
CA VAL A 151 -5.67 -13.32 6.26
C VAL A 151 -5.01 -12.06 6.81
N CYS A 152 -5.30 -10.92 6.19
CA CYS A 152 -4.82 -9.59 6.57
C CYS A 152 -5.97 -8.76 7.16
N ALA A 153 -5.66 -7.65 7.82
CA ALA A 153 -6.69 -6.75 8.35
C ALA A 153 -6.28 -5.27 8.25
N SER A 154 -7.26 -4.38 8.11
CA SER A 154 -7.08 -2.94 8.26
C SER A 154 -8.24 -2.38 9.07
N LEU A 155 -8.01 -2.22 10.38
CA LEU A 155 -9.06 -1.93 11.35
C LEU A 155 -8.91 -0.56 12.02
N GLY A 156 -7.95 0.25 11.57
CA GLY A 156 -7.59 1.53 12.18
C GLY A 156 -6.53 1.40 13.28
N VAL A 157 -6.54 2.35 14.23
CA VAL A 157 -5.61 2.43 15.36
C VAL A 157 -5.87 1.30 16.36
N LEU A 158 -4.81 0.68 16.88
CA LEU A 158 -4.93 -0.40 17.87
C LEU A 158 -4.37 0.01 19.23
N GLY A 159 -4.91 -0.60 20.28
CA GLY A 159 -4.29 -0.62 21.60
C GLY A 159 -3.42 -1.86 21.81
N PRO A 160 -2.68 -1.92 22.94
CA PRO A 160 -1.83 -3.07 23.25
C PRO A 160 -2.58 -4.41 23.31
N GLU A 161 -3.77 -4.44 23.92
CA GLU A 161 -4.56 -5.67 24.07
C GLU A 161 -5.10 -6.20 22.74
N THR A 162 -5.55 -5.31 21.85
CA THR A 162 -6.06 -5.64 20.53
C THR A 162 -4.94 -6.07 19.58
N ALA A 163 -3.78 -5.40 19.62
CA ALA A 163 -2.62 -5.83 18.84
C ALA A 163 -2.17 -7.26 19.24
N ALA A 164 -2.08 -7.53 20.55
CA ALA A 164 -1.76 -8.86 21.06
C ALA A 164 -2.81 -9.91 20.66
N ALA A 165 -4.10 -9.54 20.67
CA ALA A 165 -5.18 -10.44 20.28
C ALA A 165 -5.17 -10.78 18.78
N LEU A 166 -4.84 -9.82 17.92
CA LEU A 166 -4.65 -10.08 16.48
C LEU A 166 -3.47 -11.01 16.22
N ALA A 167 -2.36 -10.81 16.92
CA ALA A 167 -1.21 -11.72 16.85
C ALA A 167 -1.61 -13.14 17.28
N ARG A 168 -2.34 -13.30 18.38
CA ARG A 168 -2.86 -14.61 18.82
C ARG A 168 -3.87 -15.22 17.84
N ALA A 169 -4.66 -14.41 17.14
CA ALA A 169 -5.53 -14.89 16.07
C ALA A 169 -4.75 -15.33 14.82
N GLY A 170 -3.44 -15.01 14.76
CA GLY A 170 -2.55 -15.40 13.67
C GLY A 170 -2.76 -14.58 12.40
N ILE A 171 -3.03 -13.27 12.54
CA ILE A 171 -3.08 -12.37 11.38
C ILE A 171 -1.75 -12.43 10.61
N ALA A 172 -1.81 -12.45 9.27
CA ALA A 172 -0.63 -12.46 8.42
C ALA A 172 -0.02 -11.07 8.26
N HIS A 173 -0.84 -10.09 7.84
CA HIS A 173 -0.45 -8.67 7.73
C HIS A 173 -1.49 -7.76 8.35
N TYR A 174 -1.04 -6.66 8.93
CA TYR A 174 -1.93 -5.57 9.34
C TYR A 174 -1.62 -4.30 8.57
N ASN A 175 -2.64 -3.72 7.92
CA ASN A 175 -2.51 -2.50 7.15
C ASN A 175 -2.88 -1.26 7.96
N ILE A 176 -1.95 -0.32 8.09
CA ILE A 176 -2.19 1.03 8.60
C ILE A 176 -1.21 2.01 7.97
N ASN A 177 -1.72 2.91 7.13
CA ASN A 177 -0.89 3.88 6.41
C ASN A 177 -0.67 5.15 7.24
N ILE A 178 0.53 5.74 7.14
CA ILE A 178 0.82 7.11 7.60
C ILE A 178 0.30 8.17 6.62
N GLN A 179 -0.14 7.77 5.43
CA GLN A 179 -0.80 8.59 4.40
C GLN A 179 0.10 9.62 3.71
N VAL A 180 0.90 10.37 4.45
CA VAL A 180 1.87 11.37 3.96
C VAL A 180 3.02 11.49 4.99
N SER A 181 4.01 12.34 4.74
CA SER A 181 5.05 12.66 5.72
C SER A 181 4.42 13.17 7.04
N PRO A 182 4.94 12.77 8.22
CA PRO A 182 4.32 13.11 9.50
C PRO A 182 4.08 14.61 9.71
N GLY A 183 4.99 15.47 9.23
CA GLY A 183 4.88 16.93 9.33
C GLY A 183 3.74 17.54 8.53
N ARG A 184 3.16 16.83 7.55
CA ARG A 184 2.06 17.31 6.71
C ARG A 184 0.73 16.63 7.01
N TYR A 185 0.71 15.67 7.93
CA TYR A 185 -0.46 14.84 8.20
C TYR A 185 -1.68 15.67 8.63
N HIS A 186 -1.48 16.56 9.59
CA HIS A 186 -2.55 17.41 10.13
C HIS A 186 -3.24 18.22 9.02
N ASP A 187 -2.44 18.84 8.15
CA ASP A 187 -2.92 19.78 7.14
C ASP A 187 -3.52 19.07 5.92
N LEU A 188 -2.93 17.95 5.49
CA LEU A 188 -3.31 17.28 4.24
C LEU A 188 -4.26 16.10 4.45
N ILE A 189 -4.25 15.48 5.63
CA ILE A 189 -4.98 14.22 5.87
C ILE A 189 -6.14 14.41 6.83
N ALA A 190 -5.88 14.68 8.11
CA ALA A 190 -6.91 14.78 9.14
C ALA A 190 -6.37 15.53 10.37
N ASP A 191 -7.25 16.25 11.06
CA ASP A 191 -6.98 16.88 12.36
C ASP A 191 -7.78 16.25 13.52
N SER A 192 -8.74 15.35 13.23
CA SER A 192 -9.48 14.62 14.26
C SER A 192 -8.61 13.59 15.01
N HIS A 193 -7.46 13.22 14.43
CA HIS A 193 -6.53 12.30 15.06
C HIS A 193 -5.08 12.49 14.56
N PRO A 194 -4.07 12.26 15.41
CA PRO A 194 -2.67 12.44 15.03
C PRO A 194 -2.10 11.23 14.27
N VAL A 195 -1.04 11.47 13.48
CA VAL A 195 -0.25 10.40 12.84
C VAL A 195 0.48 9.52 13.85
N SER A 196 0.76 10.03 15.06
CA SER A 196 1.44 9.29 16.12
C SER A 196 0.67 8.04 16.54
N ASP A 197 -0.66 8.10 16.60
CA ASP A 197 -1.49 6.92 16.93
C ASP A 197 -1.33 5.80 15.88
N ARG A 198 -1.13 6.17 14.61
CA ARG A 198 -0.87 5.22 13.52
C ARG A 198 0.53 4.61 13.68
N ILE A 199 1.55 5.43 13.94
CA ILE A 199 2.93 4.99 14.16
C ILE A 199 3.04 4.08 15.39
N ASP A 200 2.34 4.40 16.47
CA ASP A 200 2.33 3.59 17.68
C ASP A 200 1.64 2.24 17.44
N THR A 201 0.59 2.21 16.61
CA THR A 201 -0.02 0.96 16.15
C THR A 201 0.98 0.09 15.38
N VAL A 202 1.77 0.66 14.47
CA VAL A 202 2.84 -0.06 13.74
C VAL A 202 3.80 -0.72 14.73
N ARG A 203 4.30 0.05 15.69
CA ARG A 203 5.26 -0.44 16.71
C ARG A 203 4.66 -1.51 17.62
N LEU A 204 3.39 -1.36 18.02
CA LEU A 204 2.68 -2.35 18.81
C LEU A 204 2.57 -3.69 18.07
N LEU A 205 2.21 -3.67 16.79
CA LEU A 205 2.10 -4.88 15.97
C LEU A 205 3.45 -5.58 15.81
N GLN A 206 4.51 -4.81 15.50
CA GLN A 206 5.88 -5.34 15.41
C GLN A 206 6.35 -5.98 16.72
N LYS A 207 6.02 -5.39 17.88
CA LYS A 207 6.31 -5.97 19.20
C LYS A 207 5.70 -7.36 19.38
N TYR A 208 4.57 -7.64 18.74
CA TYR A 208 3.91 -8.94 18.77
C TYR A 208 4.23 -9.83 17.56
N GLY A 209 5.24 -9.47 16.76
CA GLY A 209 5.68 -10.25 15.60
C GLY A 209 4.71 -10.20 14.41
N VAL A 210 3.80 -9.22 14.36
CA VAL A 210 2.90 -9.04 13.22
C VAL A 210 3.58 -8.16 12.18
N GLU A 211 3.66 -8.68 10.96
CA GLU A 211 4.17 -7.92 9.81
C GLU A 211 3.21 -6.79 9.42
N VAL A 212 3.75 -5.60 9.23
CA VAL A 212 2.95 -4.38 8.99
C VAL A 212 3.03 -3.94 7.53
N CYS A 213 1.87 -3.62 6.99
CA CYS A 213 1.68 -3.00 5.69
C CYS A 213 1.38 -1.50 5.91
N CYS A 214 2.33 -0.62 5.58
CA CYS A 214 2.20 0.81 5.85
C CYS A 214 2.84 1.64 4.73
N GLY A 215 2.09 2.61 4.22
CA GLY A 215 2.55 3.52 3.20
C GLY A 215 1.73 4.80 3.15
N GLY A 216 1.43 5.31 1.95
CA GLY A 216 0.71 6.57 1.82
C GLY A 216 0.03 6.81 0.47
N ILE A 217 -0.39 8.05 0.26
CA ILE A 217 -1.22 8.52 -0.86
C ILE A 217 -0.47 9.65 -1.58
N LEU A 218 -0.35 9.53 -2.89
CA LEU A 218 0.23 10.53 -3.77
C LEU A 218 -0.89 11.38 -4.37
N GLY A 219 -0.79 12.70 -4.25
CA GLY A 219 -1.75 13.65 -4.82
C GLY A 219 -2.73 14.27 -3.82
N VAL A 220 -2.47 14.17 -2.52
CA VAL A 220 -3.28 14.84 -1.47
C VAL A 220 -2.88 16.30 -1.25
N GLY A 221 -2.03 16.85 -2.11
CA GLY A 221 -1.46 18.21 -2.00
C GLY A 221 -0.02 18.22 -1.47
N GLU A 222 0.59 17.06 -1.33
CA GLU A 222 1.99 16.91 -0.90
C GLU A 222 2.96 17.25 -2.05
N SER A 223 4.12 17.80 -1.69
CA SER A 223 5.23 18.03 -2.62
C SER A 223 6.03 16.76 -2.88
N MET A 224 6.88 16.77 -3.91
CA MET A 224 7.82 15.65 -4.14
C MET A 224 8.74 15.41 -2.93
N MET A 225 9.12 16.46 -2.20
CA MET A 225 9.93 16.34 -0.99
C MET A 225 9.17 15.68 0.16
N ASP A 226 7.88 16.00 0.33
CA ASP A 226 7.03 15.33 1.32
C ASP A 226 6.93 13.82 1.04
N ARG A 227 7.02 13.40 -0.24
CA ARG A 227 7.08 11.97 -0.61
C ARG A 227 8.40 11.33 -0.23
N VAL A 228 9.52 12.03 -0.41
CA VAL A 228 10.84 11.56 0.05
C VAL A 228 10.82 11.40 1.57
N ASP A 229 10.33 12.39 2.31
CA ASP A 229 10.18 12.32 3.77
C ASP A 229 9.33 11.13 4.21
N MET A 230 8.21 10.88 3.53
CA MET A 230 7.38 9.71 3.78
C MET A 230 8.15 8.40 3.53
N ILE A 231 8.90 8.29 2.42
CA ILE A 231 9.67 7.08 2.09
C ILE A 231 10.70 6.75 3.19
N PHE A 232 11.39 7.77 3.72
CA PHE A 232 12.39 7.58 4.78
C PHE A 232 11.77 7.38 6.16
N GLU A 233 10.58 7.95 6.42
CA GLU A 233 9.80 7.61 7.60
C GLU A 233 9.40 6.13 7.59
N LEU A 234 8.96 5.60 6.43
CA LEU A 234 8.66 4.17 6.29
C LEU A 234 9.91 3.29 6.48
N GLN A 235 11.09 3.79 6.09
CA GLN A 235 12.36 3.10 6.32
C GLN A 235 12.69 3.03 7.81
N ARG A 236 12.49 4.14 8.53
CA ARG A 236 12.65 4.21 9.99
C ARG A 236 11.68 3.30 10.74
N LEU A 237 10.47 3.13 10.21
CA LEU A 237 9.46 2.22 10.78
C LEU A 237 9.76 0.74 10.49
N ASP A 238 10.65 0.41 9.55
CA ASP A 238 10.99 -0.95 9.14
C ASP A 238 9.75 -1.84 8.85
N VAL A 239 8.87 -1.33 7.99
CA VAL A 239 7.63 -2.03 7.62
C VAL A 239 7.92 -3.20 6.67
N ALA A 240 7.03 -4.19 6.63
CA ALA A 240 7.18 -5.37 5.79
C ALA A 240 6.72 -5.12 4.35
N VAL A 241 5.61 -4.39 4.21
CA VAL A 241 4.97 -4.08 2.92
C VAL A 241 4.67 -2.59 2.82
N ILE A 242 4.98 -1.98 1.69
CA ILE A 242 4.79 -0.55 1.42
C ILE A 242 3.73 -0.36 0.33
N PRO A 243 2.46 -0.11 0.71
CA PRO A 243 1.42 0.32 -0.22
C PRO A 243 1.59 1.80 -0.60
N LEU A 244 1.78 2.07 -1.88
CA LEU A 244 1.63 3.41 -2.43
C LEU A 244 0.29 3.49 -3.16
N ASN A 245 -0.47 4.53 -2.85
CA ASN A 245 -1.75 4.85 -3.46
C ASN A 245 -1.59 6.12 -4.27
N VAL A 246 -2.35 6.27 -5.33
CA VAL A 246 -2.55 7.55 -6.00
C VAL A 246 -3.97 7.99 -5.69
N LEU A 247 -4.13 9.27 -5.32
CA LEU A 247 -5.43 9.84 -4.97
C LEU A 247 -6.40 9.60 -6.12
N VAL A 248 -7.55 9.00 -5.77
CA VAL A 248 -8.73 8.96 -6.62
C VAL A 248 -9.69 9.98 -6.02
N PRO A 249 -9.87 11.16 -6.63
CA PRO A 249 -10.85 12.14 -6.16
C PRO A 249 -12.24 11.50 -6.13
N VAL A 250 -12.97 11.71 -5.04
CA VAL A 250 -14.33 11.22 -4.88
C VAL A 250 -15.25 12.41 -4.60
N ASP A 251 -16.35 12.47 -5.34
CA ASP A 251 -17.37 13.49 -5.18
C ASP A 251 -17.91 13.51 -3.73
N GLY A 252 -18.08 14.71 -3.18
CA GLY A 252 -18.47 14.94 -1.79
C GLY A 252 -17.32 14.89 -0.79
N THR A 253 -16.07 14.69 -1.22
CA THR A 253 -14.88 14.82 -0.33
C THR A 253 -14.21 16.18 -0.49
N PRO A 254 -13.50 16.69 0.54
CA PRO A 254 -12.68 17.91 0.42
C PRO A 254 -11.65 17.90 -0.72
N LEU A 255 -11.28 16.72 -1.21
CA LEU A 255 -10.35 16.56 -2.33
C LEU A 255 -11.05 16.24 -3.66
N GLU A 256 -12.37 16.38 -3.74
CA GLU A 256 -13.10 16.37 -5.01
C GLU A 256 -12.47 17.35 -6.01
N GLY A 257 -12.41 16.96 -7.28
CA GLY A 257 -11.86 17.80 -8.36
C GLY A 257 -10.35 18.04 -8.30
N SER A 258 -9.63 17.43 -7.35
CA SER A 258 -8.16 17.53 -7.30
C SER A 258 -7.52 17.04 -8.60
N GLY A 259 -6.55 17.80 -9.09
CA GLY A 259 -5.83 17.48 -10.33
C GLY A 259 -5.06 16.17 -10.23
N ALA A 260 -4.95 15.44 -11.35
CA ALA A 260 -4.15 14.23 -11.41
C ALA A 260 -2.66 14.54 -11.21
N VAL A 261 -1.98 13.72 -10.41
CA VAL A 261 -0.51 13.77 -10.29
C VAL A 261 0.10 13.36 -11.62
N ALA A 262 1.12 14.08 -12.08
CA ALA A 262 1.86 13.72 -13.28
C ALA A 262 2.43 12.29 -13.16
N VAL A 263 2.24 11.48 -14.21
CA VAL A 263 2.72 10.09 -14.26
C VAL A 263 4.22 10.02 -13.94
N SER A 264 5.02 10.98 -14.45
CA SER A 264 6.45 11.09 -14.18
C SER A 264 6.77 11.17 -12.68
N ASP A 265 5.98 11.90 -11.90
CA ASP A 265 6.23 12.03 -10.46
C ASP A 265 5.76 10.80 -9.69
N ILE A 266 4.69 10.13 -10.15
CA ILE A 266 4.25 8.85 -9.58
C ILE A 266 5.35 7.80 -9.77
N VAL A 267 5.81 7.56 -11.01
CA VAL A 267 6.81 6.53 -11.31
C VAL A 267 8.16 6.83 -10.64
N LYS A 268 8.55 8.10 -10.55
CA LYS A 268 9.75 8.54 -9.80
C LYS A 268 9.61 8.23 -8.31
N THR A 269 8.44 8.45 -7.71
CA THR A 269 8.18 8.10 -6.30
C THR A 269 8.33 6.60 -6.06
N PHE A 270 7.81 5.75 -6.95
CA PHE A 270 7.99 4.29 -6.85
C PHE A 270 9.45 3.88 -7.01
N ALA A 271 10.19 4.49 -7.94
CA ALA A 271 11.60 4.21 -8.14
C ALA A 271 12.43 4.59 -6.90
N LEU A 272 12.22 5.79 -6.35
CA LEU A 272 12.87 6.22 -5.10
C LEU A 272 12.53 5.29 -3.94
N CYS A 273 11.26 4.88 -3.82
CA CYS A 273 10.83 3.95 -2.79
C CYS A 273 11.56 2.60 -2.91
N ARG A 274 11.70 2.05 -4.12
CA ARG A 274 12.47 0.82 -4.36
C ARG A 274 13.94 0.97 -3.99
N LEU A 275 14.57 2.08 -4.35
CA LEU A 275 15.99 2.30 -4.04
C LEU A 275 16.23 2.49 -2.54
N ALA A 276 15.30 3.14 -1.83
CA ALA A 276 15.33 3.26 -0.37
C ALA A 276 14.92 1.96 0.36
N HIS A 277 14.24 1.04 -0.33
CA HIS A 277 13.75 -0.22 0.24
C HIS A 277 14.04 -1.43 -0.68
N PRO A 278 15.33 -1.77 -0.91
CA PRO A 278 15.70 -2.70 -1.98
C PRO A 278 15.01 -4.06 -1.90
N CYS A 279 14.81 -4.59 -0.70
CA CYS A 279 14.28 -5.93 -0.46
C CYS A 279 12.78 -5.98 -0.08
N LYS A 280 12.11 -4.83 0.07
CA LYS A 280 10.72 -4.81 0.59
C LYS A 280 9.69 -5.07 -0.51
N ILE A 281 8.49 -5.48 -0.12
CA ILE A 281 7.35 -5.51 -1.03
C ILE A 281 6.83 -4.09 -1.17
N ILE A 282 6.77 -3.59 -2.40
CA ILE A 282 6.17 -2.30 -2.75
C ILE A 282 4.97 -2.58 -3.62
N LYS A 283 3.78 -2.28 -3.09
CA LYS A 283 2.53 -2.57 -3.78
C LYS A 283 1.80 -1.32 -4.24
N PHE A 284 1.29 -1.36 -5.47
CA PHE A 284 0.40 -0.33 -5.96
C PHE A 284 -1.05 -0.66 -5.60
N ALA A 285 -1.65 0.18 -4.75
CA ALA A 285 -3.02 0.00 -4.29
C ALA A 285 -3.99 0.90 -5.09
N ALA A 286 -4.53 1.99 -4.53
CA ALA A 286 -5.53 2.83 -5.21
C ALA A 286 -4.96 3.65 -6.38
N GLY A 287 -5.78 3.90 -7.41
CA GLY A 287 -5.44 4.77 -8.55
C GLY A 287 -4.95 4.04 -9.81
N ARG A 288 -5.01 2.71 -9.81
CA ARG A 288 -4.55 1.83 -10.90
C ARG A 288 -5.28 2.08 -12.22
N GLU A 289 -6.59 2.02 -12.19
CA GLU A 289 -7.47 2.03 -13.37
C GLU A 289 -7.88 3.44 -13.76
N THR A 290 -7.79 4.39 -12.82
CA THR A 290 -8.27 5.76 -13.02
C THR A 290 -7.14 6.71 -13.40
N VAL A 291 -6.02 6.68 -12.67
CA VAL A 291 -4.92 7.63 -12.89
C VAL A 291 -3.84 7.01 -13.76
N MET A 292 -3.40 5.79 -13.43
CA MET A 292 -2.29 5.16 -14.16
C MET A 292 -2.71 4.54 -15.48
N LYS A 293 -3.89 3.94 -15.60
CA LYS A 293 -4.42 3.36 -16.86
C LYS A 293 -3.36 2.53 -17.61
N ASP A 294 -2.95 2.97 -18.79
CA ASP A 294 -1.95 2.30 -19.64
C ASP A 294 -0.54 2.27 -19.02
N PHE A 295 -0.25 3.15 -18.06
CA PHE A 295 1.04 3.25 -17.38
C PHE A 295 1.20 2.34 -16.16
N GLN A 296 0.23 1.45 -15.86
CA GLN A 296 0.40 0.50 -14.76
C GLN A 296 1.60 -0.45 -14.96
N GLY A 297 1.84 -0.87 -16.20
CA GLY A 297 3.03 -1.64 -16.58
C GLY A 297 4.32 -0.90 -16.21
N LEU A 298 4.33 0.42 -16.39
CA LEU A 298 5.49 1.25 -16.06
C LEU A 298 5.82 1.22 -14.57
N LEU A 299 4.81 1.23 -13.67
CA LEU A 299 5.06 1.11 -12.22
C LEU A 299 5.64 -0.23 -11.83
N MET A 300 5.10 -1.29 -12.44
CA MET A 300 5.64 -2.63 -12.29
C MET A 300 7.03 -2.73 -12.89
N LEU A 301 7.44 -1.86 -13.82
CA LEU A 301 8.82 -1.78 -14.33
C LEU A 301 9.63 -0.64 -13.70
N SER A 302 9.15 -0.03 -12.62
CA SER A 302 9.82 1.05 -11.91
C SER A 302 9.94 0.80 -10.41
N GLY A 303 9.90 -0.46 -9.99
CA GLY A 303 10.19 -0.87 -8.61
C GLY A 303 9.03 -1.49 -7.85
N ALA A 304 7.78 -1.39 -8.32
CA ALA A 304 6.67 -2.12 -7.71
C ALA A 304 6.79 -3.64 -7.95
N ASN A 305 6.45 -4.44 -6.94
CA ASN A 305 6.40 -5.90 -7.03
C ASN A 305 5.16 -6.48 -6.33
N GLY A 306 4.11 -5.66 -6.17
CA GLY A 306 2.81 -6.06 -5.67
C GLY A 306 1.69 -5.14 -6.15
N PHE A 307 0.46 -5.57 -6.04
CA PHE A 307 -0.71 -4.71 -6.24
C PHE A 307 -1.96 -5.24 -5.54
N LEU A 308 -2.96 -4.37 -5.39
CA LEU A 308 -4.31 -4.75 -4.97
C LEU A 308 -5.16 -5.16 -6.20
N THR A 309 -5.87 -6.28 -6.12
CA THR A 309 -6.72 -6.84 -7.18
C THR A 309 -8.15 -7.06 -6.71
N GLY A 310 -9.12 -7.11 -7.63
CA GLY A 310 -10.53 -7.41 -7.32
C GLY A 310 -11.36 -6.25 -6.77
N GLY A 311 -10.77 -5.05 -6.60
CA GLY A 311 -11.48 -3.82 -6.23
C GLY A 311 -10.90 -3.05 -5.04
N TYR A 312 -11.49 -1.88 -4.77
CA TYR A 312 -11.19 -1.03 -3.61
C TYR A 312 -12.38 -0.98 -2.63
N LEU A 313 -12.25 -0.19 -1.57
CA LEU A 313 -13.28 -0.08 -0.54
C LEU A 313 -14.60 0.53 -1.04
N THR A 314 -14.52 1.58 -1.84
CA THR A 314 -15.69 2.37 -2.28
C THR A 314 -15.69 2.62 -3.80
N THR A 315 -14.64 2.18 -4.50
CA THR A 315 -14.48 2.36 -5.94
C THR A 315 -14.20 1.02 -6.61
N ARG A 316 -14.66 0.89 -7.86
CA ARG A 316 -14.40 -0.30 -8.67
C ARG A 316 -12.91 -0.35 -9.04
N GLY A 317 -12.29 -1.51 -8.90
CA GLY A 317 -10.94 -1.79 -9.42
C GLY A 317 -11.00 -2.70 -10.66
N ARG A 318 -9.84 -3.16 -11.10
CA ARG A 318 -9.69 -4.13 -12.20
C ARG A 318 -10.10 -5.54 -11.76
N ASP A 319 -10.64 -6.30 -12.71
CA ASP A 319 -10.97 -7.71 -12.51
C ASP A 319 -9.72 -8.55 -12.25
N ILE A 320 -9.85 -9.59 -11.44
CA ILE A 320 -8.75 -10.49 -11.10
C ILE A 320 -8.22 -11.22 -12.34
N ALA A 321 -9.08 -11.56 -13.30
CA ALA A 321 -8.66 -12.22 -14.54
C ALA A 321 -7.78 -11.32 -15.42
N ASP A 322 -8.12 -10.04 -15.54
CA ASP A 322 -7.31 -9.06 -16.27
C ASP A 322 -5.94 -8.85 -15.58
N ASP A 323 -5.94 -8.85 -14.24
CA ASP A 323 -4.71 -8.75 -13.45
C ASP A 323 -3.82 -9.99 -13.59
N GLN A 324 -4.39 -11.19 -13.71
CA GLN A 324 -3.63 -12.40 -13.99
C GLN A 324 -2.98 -12.35 -15.39
N ALA A 325 -3.72 -11.92 -16.41
CA ALA A 325 -3.18 -11.74 -17.75
C ALA A 325 -2.05 -10.69 -17.77
N PHE A 326 -2.21 -9.61 -17.00
CA PHE A 326 -1.17 -8.60 -16.83
C PHE A 326 0.07 -9.15 -16.12
N ILE A 327 -0.07 -9.97 -15.07
CA ILE A 327 1.05 -10.65 -14.41
C ILE A 327 1.81 -11.54 -15.41
N GLU A 328 1.10 -12.29 -16.24
CA GLU A 328 1.74 -13.16 -17.25
C GLU A 328 2.61 -12.35 -18.21
N GLN A 329 2.13 -11.18 -18.67
CA GLN A 329 2.94 -10.29 -19.51
C GLN A 329 4.17 -9.75 -18.78
N LEU A 330 4.06 -9.44 -17.48
CA LEU A 330 5.19 -8.95 -16.69
C LEU A 330 6.29 -10.00 -16.49
N ARG A 331 5.96 -11.30 -16.54
CA ARG A 331 6.94 -12.39 -16.38
C ARG A 331 8.06 -12.33 -17.43
N HIS A 332 7.77 -11.80 -18.64
CA HIS A 332 8.78 -11.59 -19.67
C HIS A 332 9.88 -10.57 -19.30
N PHE A 333 9.67 -9.77 -18.25
CA PHE A 333 10.65 -8.81 -17.72
C PHE A 333 11.30 -9.27 -16.41
N GLY A 334 10.87 -10.41 -15.85
CA GLY A 334 11.37 -10.98 -14.61
C GLY A 334 12.64 -11.81 -14.81
N GLY A 335 13.55 -11.76 -13.84
CA GLY A 335 14.81 -12.52 -13.84
C GLY A 335 14.64 -13.98 -13.38
N GLY A 336 13.67 -14.70 -13.93
CA GLY A 336 13.63 -16.16 -13.78
C GLY A 336 14.76 -16.75 -14.63
N ASN A 337 15.71 -17.44 -14.00
CA ASN A 337 16.73 -18.21 -14.72
C ASN A 337 16.04 -19.22 -15.66
N SER A 338 15.96 -18.89 -16.95
CA SER A 338 16.18 -19.87 -18.01
C SER A 338 17.68 -20.13 -18.13
#